data_AF-A0A821LBR2-F1
#
_entry.id   AF-A0A821LBR2-F1
#
_cell.length_a   1.000
_cell.length_b   1.000
_cell.length_c   1.000
_cell.angle_alpha   90.00
_cell.angle_beta   90.00
_cell.angle_gamma   90.00
#
_symmetry.space_group_name_H-M   'P 1'
#
loop_
_entity.id
_entity.type
_entity.pdbx_description
1 polymer ?
#
loop_
_entity_poly.entity_id
_entity_poly.type
_entity_poly.pdbx_seq_one_letter_code
_entity_poly.pdbx_strand_id
1 'polypeptide(L)' 'MANSRNSAQRVVWVWNSSPDPWTESAASQWTPYSDAESLIIEEAFSAKKSIVTLDDYYIDLENELQISTTDIAKQRP' A
#
# COMPACT_ATOMS: atom_id res chain seq x y z
N MET A 1 -33.05 1.51 -22.50
CA MET A 1 -32.12 0.47 -22.02
C MET A 1 -31.08 1.13 -21.14
N ALA A 2 -31.14 0.90 -19.84
CA ALA A 2 -30.24 1.48 -18.86
C ALA A 2 -28.88 0.79 -18.96
N ASN A 3 -27.81 1.55 -19.23
CA ASN A 3 -26.44 1.08 -19.11
C ASN A 3 -25.75 1.97 -18.08
N SER A 4 -26.19 1.84 -16.83
CA SER A 4 -25.48 2.40 -15.69
C SER A 4 -24.17 1.62 -15.58
N ARG A 5 -23.12 2.11 -16.24
CA ARG A 5 -21.74 1.67 -15.96
C ARG A 5 -21.51 2.00 -14.50
N ASN A 6 -21.66 0.99 -13.65
CA ASN A 6 -21.25 1.08 -12.26
C ASN A 6 -19.73 1.22 -12.33
N SER A 7 -19.25 2.46 -12.34
CA SER A 7 -17.85 2.80 -12.21
C SER A 7 -17.44 2.43 -10.79
N ALA A 8 -17.35 1.13 -10.49
CA ALA A 8 -16.80 0.64 -9.25
C ALA A 8 -15.40 1.25 -9.17
N GLN A 9 -15.23 2.23 -8.29
CA GLN A 9 -13.95 2.86 -8.05
C GLN A 9 -13.00 1.75 -7.62
N ARG A 10 -12.08 1.34 -8.50
CA ARG A 10 -11.02 0.42 -8.12
C ARG A 10 -10.11 1.17 -7.17
N VAL A 11 -10.07 0.73 -5.91
CA VAL A 11 -9.07 1.17 -4.95
C VAL A 11 -7.71 0.71 -5.49
N VAL A 12 -6.74 1.63 -5.52
CA VAL A 12 -5.36 1.33 -5.92
C VAL A 12 -4.49 1.61 -4.71
N TRP A 13 -3.89 0.57 -4.16
CA TRP A 13 -2.90 0.68 -3.11
C TRP A 13 -1.53 0.96 -3.74
N VAL A 14 -0.82 1.93 -3.19
CA VAL A 14 0.50 2.36 -3.66
C VAL A 14 1.45 2.50 -2.47
N TRP A 15 2.75 2.46 -2.75
CA TRP A 15 3.82 2.71 -1.80
C TRP A 15 4.90 3.60 -2.41
N ASN A 16 5.62 4.35 -1.58
CA ASN A 16 6.66 5.25 -2.03
C ASN A 16 7.97 4.48 -2.24
N SER A 17 8.31 4.24 -3.51
CA SER A 17 9.51 3.54 -3.94
C SER A 17 10.76 4.40 -4.05
N SER A 18 10.66 5.70 -3.75
CA SER A 18 11.82 6.60 -3.72
C SER A 18 12.93 6.06 -2.81
N PRO A 19 14.22 6.27 -3.17
CA PRO A 19 15.36 5.90 -2.31
C PRO A 19 15.32 6.57 -0.94
N ASP A 20 14.89 7.83 -0.91
CA ASP A 20 14.70 8.65 0.29
C ASP A 20 13.22 9.10 0.38
N PRO A 21 12.32 8.20 0.82
CA PRO A 21 10.86 8.42 0.70
C PRO A 21 10.32 9.51 1.64
N TRP A 22 11.12 9.94 2.61
CA TRP A 22 10.79 10.97 3.59
C TRP A 22 11.22 12.38 3.18
N THR A 23 11.99 12.51 2.10
CA THR A 23 12.52 13.80 1.65
C THR A 23 11.53 14.50 0.72
N GLU A 24 10.89 15.58 1.20
CA GLU A 24 9.91 16.36 0.42
C GLU A 24 10.50 17.02 -0.84
N SER A 25 11.83 17.18 -0.90
CA SER A 25 12.52 17.78 -2.04
C SER A 25 12.73 16.84 -3.22
N ALA A 26 12.55 15.53 -3.02
CA ALA A 26 12.66 14.53 -4.08
C ALA A 26 11.27 14.26 -4.69
N ALA A 27 11.22 14.03 -6.00
CA ALA A 27 9.97 13.59 -6.63
C ALA A 27 9.55 12.24 -6.02
N SER A 28 8.40 12.21 -5.35
CA SER A 28 7.86 10.97 -4.78
C SER A 28 7.56 9.98 -5.91
N GLN A 29 8.16 8.80 -5.84
CA GLN A 29 7.91 7.73 -6.79
C GLN A 29 6.90 6.77 -6.18
N TRP A 30 5.63 6.95 -6.50
CA TRP A 30 4.58 6.04 -6.04
C TRP A 30 4.47 4.84 -6.98
N THR A 31 4.57 3.63 -6.42
CA THR A 31 4.49 2.37 -7.16
C THR A 31 3.27 1.60 -6.67
N PRO A 32 2.42 1.07 -7.57
CA PRO A 32 1.29 0.26 -7.15
C PRO A 32 1.77 -1.09 -6.59
N TYR A 33 1.06 -1.59 -5.59
CA TYR A 33 1.17 -3.00 -5.21
C TYR A 33 0.65 -3.90 -6.34
N SER A 34 1.11 -5.14 -6.39
CA SER A 34 0.55 -6.12 -7.34
C SER A 34 -0.94 -6.36 -7.06
N ASP A 35 -1.67 -6.93 -8.03
CA ASP A 35 -3.09 -7.26 -7.83
C ASP A 35 -3.31 -8.19 -6.63
N ALA A 36 -2.40 -9.14 -6.39
CA ALA A 36 -2.47 -10.07 -5.27
C ALA A 36 -2.23 -9.38 -3.92
N GLU A 37 -1.16 -8.57 -3.83
CA GLU A 37 -0.87 -7.80 -2.61
C GLU A 37 -1.98 -6.79 -2.32
N SER A 38 -2.48 -6.09 -3.34
CA SER A 38 -3.59 -5.15 -3.21
C SER A 38 -4.84 -5.80 -2.65
N LEU A 39 -5.16 -7.03 -3.08
CA LEU A 39 -6.29 -7.79 -2.56
C LEU A 39 -6.10 -8.14 -1.07
N ILE A 40 -4.90 -8.59 -0.69
CA ILE A 40 -4.57 -8.90 0.71
C ILE A 40 -4.69 -7.65 1.60
N ILE A 41 -4.19 -6.51 1.12
CA ILE A 41 -4.26 -5.22 1.82
C ILE A 41 -5.72 -4.78 1.97
N GLU A 42 -6.51 -4.84 0.89
CA GLU A 42 -7.92 -4.47 0.91
C GLU A 42 -8.75 -5.35 1.84
N GLU A 43 -8.51 -6.66 1.86
CA GLU A 43 -9.15 -7.60 2.78
C GLU A 43 -8.81 -7.27 4.25
N ALA A 44 -7.53 -7.01 4.54
CA ALA A 44 -7.09 -6.67 5.89
C ALA A 44 -7.62 -5.32 6.37
N PHE A 45 -7.63 -4.32 5.48
CA PHE A 45 -8.22 -3.00 5.74
C PHE A 45 -9.73 -3.11 5.98
N SER A 46 -10.45 -3.87 5.15
CA SER A 46 -11.88 -4.13 5.32
C SER A 46 -12.20 -4.88 6.61
N ALA A 47 -11.30 -5.76 7.04
CA ALA A 47 -11.38 -6.47 8.32
C ALA A 47 -10.93 -5.61 9.53
N LYS A 48 -10.55 -4.34 9.32
CA LYS A 48 -10.03 -3.42 10.35
C LYS A 48 -8.84 -3.99 11.11
N LYS A 49 -7.96 -4.72 10.42
CA LYS A 49 -6.68 -5.13 10.98
C LYS A 49 -5.72 -3.94 11.01
N SER A 50 -4.87 -3.88 12.03
CA SER A 50 -3.80 -2.88 12.10
C SER A 50 -2.60 -3.21 11.21
N ILE A 51 -2.35 -4.50 10.97
CA ILE A 51 -1.14 -4.98 10.30
C ILE A 51 -1.50 -5.95 9.18
N VAL A 52 -0.86 -5.79 8.02
CA VAL A 52 -0.88 -6.71 6.88
C VAL A 52 0.51 -7.27 6.69
N THR A 53 0.69 -8.58 6.81
CA THR A 53 1.98 -9.22 6.51
C THR A 53 2.02 -9.63 5.05
N LEU A 54 3.05 -9.19 4.34
CA LEU A 54 3.41 -9.62 3.00
C LEU A 54 4.78 -10.35 3.10
N ASP A 55 5.30 -10.85 1.97
CA ASP A 55 6.49 -11.73 2.00
C ASP A 55 7.71 -11.06 2.64
N ASP A 56 8.16 -9.92 2.10
CA ASP A 56 9.40 -9.25 2.51
C ASP A 56 9.19 -8.01 3.41
N TYR A 57 7.94 -7.70 3.71
CA TYR A 57 7.54 -6.52 4.46
C TYR A 57 6.16 -6.70 5.08
N TYR A 58 5.83 -5.88 6.07
CA TYR A 58 4.48 -5.73 6.56
C TYR A 58 4.03 -4.28 6.43
N ILE A 59 2.73 -4.08 6.28
CA ILE A 59 2.11 -2.77 6.23
C ILE A 59 1.41 -2.54 7.55
N ASP A 60 1.81 -1.49 8.25
CA ASP A 60 1.09 -0.91 9.36
C ASP A 60 0.01 0.02 8.79
N LEU A 61 -1.24 -0.42 8.82
CA LEU A 61 -2.40 0.32 8.31
C LEU A 61 -2.83 1.45 9.23
N GLU A 62 -2.41 1.46 10.50
CA GLU A 62 -2.72 2.56 11.41
C GLU A 62 -1.81 3.77 11.16
N ASN A 63 -0.53 3.50 10.85
CA ASN A 63 0.47 4.52 10.56
C ASN A 63 0.67 4.75 9.05
N GLU A 64 0.01 3.96 8.20
CA GLU A 64 0.16 3.98 6.73
C GLU A 64 1.63 3.76 6.30
N LEU A 65 2.30 2.79 6.93
CA LEU A 65 3.73 2.51 6.71
C LEU A 65 3.97 1.11 6.20
N GLN A 66 4.82 1.00 5.18
CA GLN A 66 5.48 -0.24 4.79
C GLN A 66 6.80 -0.40 5.55
N ILE A 67 6.97 -1.53 6.25
CA ILE A 67 8.15 -1.83 7.06
C ILE A 67 8.75 -3.16 6.59
N SER A 68 10.04 -3.16 6.20
CA SER A 68 10.69 -4.40 5.77
C SER A 68 10.87 -5.37 6.93
N THR A 69 10.59 -6.66 6.69
CA THR A 69 10.83 -7.74 7.66
C THR A 69 12.31 -8.11 7.76
N THR A 70 13.10 -7.78 6.75
CA THR A 70 14.54 -8.10 6.69
C THR A 70 15.43 -6.96 7.21
N ASP A 71 14.96 -5.71 7.11
CA ASP A 71 15.69 -4.52 7.51
C ASP A 71 14.74 -3.53 8.19
N ILE A 72 14.71 -3.57 9.53
CA ILE A 72 13.77 -2.80 10.37
C ILE A 72 13.97 -1.28 10.20
N ALA A 73 15.16 -0.85 9.76
CA ALA A 73 15.45 0.55 9.46
C ALA A 73 14.87 1.02 8.11
N LYS A 74 14.46 0.09 7.24
CA LYS A 74 13.82 0.40 5.96
C LYS A 74 12.30 0.49 6.14
N GLN A 75 11.85 1.73 6.32
CA GLN A 75 10.43 2.08 6.39
C GLN A 75 10.10 3.08 5.29
N ARG A 76 8.93 2.91 4.70
CA ARG A 76 8.43 3.74 3.60
C ARG A 76 6.95 4.05 3.81
N PRO A 77 6.50 5.27 3.50
CA PRO A 77 5.08 5.55 3.33
C PRO A 77 4.51 4.87 2.07
#